data_AF-A0A368HIH0-F1
#
_entry.id   AF-A0A368HIH0-F1
#
_cell.length_a   1.000
_cell.length_b   1.000
_cell.length_c   1.000
_cell.angle_alpha   90.00
_cell.angle_beta   90.00
_cell.angle_gamma   90.00
#
_symmetry.space_group_name_H-M   'P 1'
#
loop_
_entity.id
_entity.type
_entity.pdbx_description
1 polymer ?
#
loop_
_entity_poly.entity_id
_entity_poly.type
_entity_poly.pdbx_seq_one_letter_code
_entity_poly.pdbx_strand_id
1 'polypeptide(L)' 'MREAIHRVAGLGGFLGRKGDGEPGTQTLWLGLQRLDDIAAMWLVMFYVRHKSPCPAGMILGKDQGRAGGLPL' A
#
# COMPACT_ATOMS: atom_id res chain seq x y z
N MET A 1 -9.79 15.53 -10.56
CA MET A 1 -10.13 14.82 -9.30
C MET A 1 -11.41 13.98 -9.40
N ARG A 2 -12.49 14.47 -10.04
CA ARG A 2 -13.75 13.72 -10.19
C ARG A 2 -13.60 12.34 -10.83
N GLU A 3 -12.68 12.19 -11.80
CA GLU A 3 -12.40 10.89 -12.45
C GLU A 3 -11.98 9.77 -11.48
N ALA A 4 -11.13 10.07 -10.50
CA ALA A 4 -10.68 9.07 -9.52
C ALA A 4 -11.85 8.67 -8.60
N ILE A 5 -12.62 9.66 -8.16
CA ILE A 5 -13.82 9.48 -7.33
C ILE A 5 -14.86 8.64 -8.08
N HIS A 6 -15.09 8.91 -9.37
CA HIS A 6 -16.02 8.14 -10.20
C HIS A 6 -15.56 6.70 -10.42
N ARG A 7 -14.24 6.46 -10.59
CA ARG A 7 -13.70 5.09 -10.68
C ARG A 7 -13.93 4.31 -9.39
N VAL A 8 -13.63 4.92 -8.23
CA VAL A 8 -13.86 4.30 -6.92
C VAL A 8 -15.36 4.08 -6.69
N ALA A 9 -16.19 5.07 -6.99
CA ALA A 9 -17.64 4.94 -6.87
C ALA A 9 -18.19 3.84 -7.79
N GLY A 10 -17.63 3.67 -9.00
CA GLY A 10 -17.97 2.59 -9.90
C GLY A 10 -17.71 1.21 -9.30
N LEU A 11 -16.59 1.05 -8.59
CA LEU A 11 -16.31 -0.17 -7.81
C LEU A 11 -17.36 -0.38 -6.69
N GLY A 12 -17.92 0.69 -6.15
CA GLY A 12 -19.01 0.68 -5.16
C GLY A 12 -20.42 0.49 -5.73
N GLY A 13 -20.57 0.35 -7.06
CA GLY A 13 -21.88 0.18 -7.73
C GLY A 13 -22.50 1.46 -8.30
N PHE A 14 -21.74 2.56 -8.39
CA PHE A 14 -22.18 3.80 -9.02
C PHE A 14 -22.06 3.71 -10.55
N LEU A 15 -23.19 3.70 -11.24
CA LEU A 15 -23.23 3.56 -12.70
C LEU A 15 -23.02 4.88 -13.46
N GLY A 16 -23.15 6.03 -12.77
CA GLY A 16 -22.87 7.36 -13.33
C GLY A 16 -23.71 7.69 -14.56
N ARG A 17 -25.04 7.48 -14.51
CA ARG A 17 -25.91 7.87 -15.64
C ARG A 17 -26.00 9.40 -15.70
N LYS A 18 -26.31 9.92 -16.89
CA LYS A 18 -26.48 11.35 -17.18
C LYS A 18 -27.69 11.90 -16.39
N GLY A 19 -27.49 12.18 -15.11
CA GLY A 19 -28.52 12.67 -14.18
C GLY A 19 -28.35 12.24 -12.72
N ASP A 20 -27.52 11.26 -12.39
CA ASP A 20 -27.44 10.69 -11.02
C ASP A 20 -26.73 11.61 -10.00
N GLY A 21 -26.14 12.72 -10.44
CA GLY A 21 -25.41 13.65 -9.57
C GLY A 21 -24.05 13.09 -9.14
N GLU A 22 -23.58 13.51 -7.96
CA GLU A 22 -22.32 13.02 -7.39
C GLU A 22 -22.54 11.71 -6.62
N PRO A 23 -21.59 10.77 -6.66
CA PRO A 23 -21.69 9.53 -5.92
C PRO A 23 -21.77 9.80 -4.41
N GLY A 24 -22.75 9.18 -3.75
CA GLY A 24 -22.93 9.30 -2.31
C GLY A 24 -21.77 8.73 -1.48
N THR A 25 -21.68 9.15 -0.22
CA THR A 25 -20.64 8.72 0.72
C THR A 25 -20.61 7.20 0.92
N GLN A 26 -21.77 6.54 0.91
CA GLN A 26 -21.87 5.09 1.06
C GLN A 26 -21.29 4.33 -0.14
N THR A 27 -21.53 4.80 -1.36
CA THR A 27 -20.98 4.22 -2.59
C THR A 27 -19.47 4.41 -2.66
N LEU A 28 -18.97 5.56 -2.21
CA LEU A 28 -17.53 5.79 -2.10
C LEU A 28 -16.87 4.89 -1.06
N TRP A 29 -17.48 4.73 0.12
CA TRP A 29 -16.95 3.87 1.17
C TRP A 29 -16.87 2.41 0.73
N LEU A 30 -17.92 1.89 0.08
CA LEU A 30 -17.91 0.53 -0.46
C LEU A 30 -16.88 0.35 -1.57
N GLY A 31 -16.73 1.37 -2.43
CA GLY A 31 -15.73 1.39 -3.49
C GLY A 31 -14.29 1.38 -2.97
N LEU A 32 -14.01 2.14 -1.91
CA LEU A 32 -12.71 2.18 -1.26
C LEU A 32 -12.36 0.85 -0.59
N GLN A 33 -13.31 0.24 0.12
CA GLN A 33 -13.07 -1.06 0.75
C GLN A 33 -12.70 -2.15 -0.28
N ARG A 34 -13.41 -2.18 -1.41
CA ARG A 34 -13.10 -3.09 -2.53
C ARG A 34 -11.75 -2.77 -3.19
N LEU A 35 -11.40 -1.48 -3.30
CA LEU A 35 -10.11 -1.07 -3.83
C LEU A 35 -8.96 -1.52 -2.93
N ASP A 36 -9.12 -1.41 -1.60
CA ASP A 36 -8.13 -1.88 -0.62
C ASP A 36 -7.91 -3.39 -0.71
N ASP A 37 -8.98 -4.19 -0.85
CA ASP A 37 -8.87 -5.65 -1.03
C ASP A 37 -8.09 -6.00 -2.31
N ILE A 38 -8.36 -5.31 -3.41
CA ILE A 38 -7.66 -5.49 -4.69
C ILE A 38 -6.20 -5.07 -4.57
N ALA A 39 -5.92 -3.95 -3.90
CA ALA A 39 -4.56 -3.47 -3.67
C ALA A 39 -3.75 -4.44 -2.80
N ALA A 40 -4.36 -4.97 -1.74
CA ALA A 40 -3.76 -5.99 -0.88
C ALA A 40 -3.43 -7.26 -1.69
N MET A 41 -4.36 -7.74 -2.53
CA MET A 41 -4.11 -8.90 -3.40
C MET A 41 -3.00 -8.62 -4.41
N TRP A 42 -2.98 -7.43 -5.01
CA TRP A 42 -1.93 -7.02 -5.93
C TRP A 42 -0.55 -6.98 -5.24
N LEU A 43 -0.48 -6.43 -4.02
CA LEU A 43 0.74 -6.49 -3.22
C LEU A 43 1.14 -7.94 -2.95
N VAL A 44 0.25 -8.81 -2.49
CA VAL A 44 0.60 -10.23 -2.26
C VAL A 44 1.10 -10.90 -3.55
N MET A 45 0.43 -10.68 -4.68
CA MET A 45 0.76 -11.27 -5.98
C MET A 45 2.12 -10.79 -6.52
N PHE A 46 2.43 -9.50 -6.37
CA PHE A 46 3.59 -8.87 -7.01
C PHE A 46 4.77 -8.62 -6.05
N TYR A 47 4.54 -8.31 -4.76
CA TYR A 47 5.62 -8.11 -3.78
C TYR A 47 6.27 -9.43 -3.34
N VAL A 48 5.53 -10.54 -3.25
CA VAL A 48 6.12 -11.85 -2.88
C VAL A 48 7.14 -12.32 -3.92
N ARG A 49 6.97 -11.94 -5.20
CA ARG A 49 7.91 -12.25 -6.28
C ARG A 49 9.16 -11.36 -6.32
N HIS A 50 9.19 -10.24 -5.59
CA HIS A 50 10.32 -9.30 -5.54
C HIS A 50 10.93 -9.09 -4.15
N LYS A 51 10.59 -9.94 -3.17
CA LYS A 51 11.58 -10.28 -2.14
C LYS A 51 12.61 -11.19 -2.81
N SER A 52 13.52 -10.62 -3.59
CA SER A 52 14.84 -11.25 -3.72
C SER A 52 15.29 -11.57 -2.29
N PRO A 53 15.72 -12.80 -1.99
CA PRO A 53 16.47 -13.04 -0.78
C PRO A 53 17.59 -12.01 -0.77
N CYS A 54 17.77 -11.31 0.34
CA CYS A 54 19.00 -10.56 0.55
C CYS A 54 20.16 -11.48 0.14
N PRO A 55 21.14 -11.03 -0.65
CA PRO A 55 22.37 -11.79 -0.75
C PRO A 55 22.87 -11.95 0.69
N ALA A 56 23.09 -13.20 1.08
CA ALA A 56 23.60 -13.61 2.38
C ALA A 56 25.00 -13.01 2.59
N GLY A 57 25.03 -11.74 2.99
CA GLY A 57 26.24 -10.91 3.01
C GLY A 57 26.25 -9.81 4.05
N MET A 58 25.31 -9.80 5.02
CA MET A 58 25.49 -9.01 6.25
C MET A 58 26.33 -9.80 7.26
N ILE A 59 27.52 -10.20 6.82
CA ILE A 59 28.69 -10.45 7.68
C ILE A 59 29.42 -9.10 7.74
N LEU A 60 29.05 -8.22 8.69
CA LEU A 60 30.03 -7.32 9.27
C LEU A 60 29.59 -6.90 10.68
N GLY A 61 30.20 -7.58 11.65
CA GLY A 61 30.69 -6.98 12.89
C GLY A 61 29.72 -6.10 13.65
N LYS A 62 28.80 -6.73 14.39
CA LYS A 62 28.25 -6.10 15.58
C LYS A 62 29.28 -6.19 16.73
N ASP A 63 30.43 -5.55 16.58
CA ASP A 63 31.33 -5.26 17.71
C ASP A 63 30.95 -3.90 18.30
N GLN A 64 29.86 -3.89 19.06
CA GLN A 64 29.55 -2.80 19.96
C GLN A 64 30.34 -3.05 21.27
N GLY A 65 31.66 -2.92 21.19
CA GLY A 65 32.61 -3.11 22.29
C GLY A 65 33.33 -1.80 22.62
N ARG A 66 32.73 -1.04 23.53
CA ARG A 66 33.31 0.02 24.37
C ARG A 66 34.85 0.07 24.38
N ALA A 67 35.45 1.09 23.76
CA ALA A 67 36.80 1.56 24.08
C ALA A 67 36.88 3.09 23.96
N GLY A 68 36.22 3.77 24.90
CA GLY A 68 36.47 5.17 25.23
C GLY A 68 36.89 5.22 26.70
N GLY A 69 38.18 5.29 26.97
CA GLY A 69 38.75 5.36 28.32
C GLY A 69 40.24 5.66 28.27
N LEU A 70 40.56 6.96 28.39
CA LEU A 70 41.78 7.64 28.83
C LEU A 70 43.12 6.85 28.87
N PRO A 71 44.20 7.38 28.27
CA PRO A 71 45.51 7.34 28.91
C PRO A 71 45.63 8.47 29.96
N LEU A 72 46.30 8.14 31.07
CA LEU A 72 46.74 9.07 32.11
C LEU A 72 47.73 10.11 31.57
#